data_AF-A0A7W8QHJ3-F1
#
_entry.id   AF-A0A7W8QHJ3-F1
#
_cell.length_a   1.000
_cell.length_b   1.000
_cell.length_c   1.000
_cell.angle_alpha   90.00
_cell.angle_beta   90.00
_cell.angle_gamma   90.00
#
_symmetry.space_group_name_H-M   'P 1'
#
loop_
_entity.id
_entity.type
_entity.pdbx_description
1 polymer ?
#
loop_
_entity_poly.entity_id
_entity_poly.type
_entity_poly.pdbx_seq_one_letter_code
_entity_poly.pdbx_strand_id
1 'polypeptide(L)'
;MISQYTEAATATHAPSGAAARAMARGTRLLARHGIDLMRISLGATFLAFGALKFFPGASPAEGLVVPTVEMLTFGMLTGGTAMAVTAVVECFIGITLLTGRLLRTGLAVLAGALVGILSPLVLLFGDLFPGGLPTLEAQYVFKDIVLAAGALVVAAGALGARLVPPAAPGRAPGPGGTGPTG
;
A
#
# COMPACT_ATOMS: atom_id res chain seq x y z
N MET A 1 -1.60 43.96 -30.38
CA MET A 1 -2.52 43.81 -29.22
C MET A 1 -2.63 42.36 -28.72
N ILE A 2 -1.66 41.46 -29.02
CA ILE A 2 -1.68 40.03 -28.59
C ILE A 2 -0.47 39.68 -27.69
N SER A 3 0.47 40.61 -27.48
CA SER A 3 1.72 40.34 -26.74
C SER A 3 1.60 40.48 -25.22
N GLN A 4 0.53 41.08 -24.68
CA GLN A 4 0.38 41.30 -23.23
C GLN A 4 -0.29 40.13 -22.49
N TYR A 5 -0.91 39.19 -23.19
CA TYR A 5 -1.61 38.06 -22.56
C TYR A 5 -0.71 36.86 -22.24
N THR A 6 0.49 36.76 -22.84
CA THR A 6 1.41 35.64 -22.58
C THR A 6 2.19 35.81 -21.27
N GLU A 7 2.37 37.04 -20.77
CA GLU A 7 3.09 37.28 -19.50
C GLU A 7 2.20 37.12 -18.26
N ALA A 8 0.88 37.23 -18.38
CA ALA A 8 -0.03 37.23 -17.24
C ALA A 8 -0.38 35.83 -16.67
N ALA A 9 -0.02 34.74 -17.36
CA ALA A 9 -0.42 33.38 -16.99
C ALA A 9 0.59 32.61 -16.13
N THR A 10 1.74 33.20 -15.77
CA THR A 10 2.81 32.50 -15.02
C THR A 10 3.17 33.21 -13.72
N ALA A 11 2.18 33.75 -13.01
CA ALA A 11 2.37 34.20 -11.62
C ALA A 11 1.91 33.12 -10.64
N THR A 12 2.39 31.87 -10.80
CA THR A 12 2.35 30.91 -9.69
C THR A 12 3.21 31.52 -8.58
N HIS A 13 2.58 32.05 -7.54
CA HIS A 13 3.28 32.57 -6.37
C HIS A 13 4.25 31.50 -5.87
N ALA A 14 5.54 31.70 -6.13
CA ALA A 14 6.59 30.86 -5.59
C ALA A 14 6.38 30.86 -4.07
N PRO A 15 6.24 29.68 -3.42
CA PRO A 15 5.95 29.63 -2.01
C PRO A 15 6.99 30.44 -1.26
N SER A 16 6.54 31.27 -0.32
CA SER A 16 7.41 32.09 0.54
C SER A 16 8.54 31.21 1.10
N GLY A 17 9.74 31.77 1.29
CA GLY A 17 10.92 30.95 1.63
C GLY A 17 10.72 30.01 2.83
N ALA A 18 9.83 30.35 3.77
CA ALA A 18 9.41 29.47 4.86
C ALA A 18 8.54 28.28 4.39
N ALA A 19 7.52 28.52 3.54
CA ALA A 19 6.67 27.49 2.96
C ALA A 19 7.47 26.54 2.06
N ALA A 20 8.38 27.05 1.22
CA ALA A 20 9.26 26.23 0.40
C ALA A 20 10.15 25.30 1.24
N ARG A 21 10.72 25.82 2.35
CA ARG A 21 11.50 25.01 3.30
C ARG A 21 10.65 23.97 4.01
N ALA A 22 9.42 24.31 4.41
CA ALA A 22 8.49 23.39 5.05
C ALA A 22 8.11 22.24 4.10
N MET A 23 7.79 22.54 2.84
CA MET A 23 7.51 21.54 1.81
C MET A 23 8.72 20.63 1.56
N ALA A 24 9.92 21.19 1.40
CA ALA A 24 11.14 20.40 1.20
C ALA A 24 11.43 19.44 2.38
N ARG A 25 11.20 19.91 3.61
CA ARG A 25 11.29 19.07 4.82
C ARG A 25 10.23 17.97 4.81
N GLY A 26 8.99 18.30 4.45
CA GLY A 26 7.89 17.36 4.32
C GLY A 26 8.21 16.26 3.30
N THR A 27 8.61 16.63 2.08
CA THR A 27 8.95 15.65 1.03
C THR A 27 10.09 14.74 1.44
N ARG A 28 11.13 15.27 2.12
CA ARG A 28 12.22 14.44 2.65
C ARG A 28 11.74 13.49 3.74
N LEU A 29 10.82 13.90 4.60
CA LEU A 29 10.25 13.04 5.64
C LEU A 29 9.40 11.91 5.03
N LEU A 30 8.53 12.24 4.08
CA LEU A 30 7.68 11.30 3.35
C LEU A 30 8.52 10.29 2.57
N ALA A 31 9.55 10.74 1.85
CA ALA A 31 10.44 9.85 1.10
C ALA A 31 11.21 8.87 2.01
N ARG A 32 11.53 9.30 3.24
CA ARG A 32 12.24 8.47 4.23
C ARG A 32 11.35 7.44 4.91
N HIS A 33 10.13 7.81 5.29
CA HIS A 33 9.28 6.96 6.14
C HIS A 33 8.07 6.36 5.42
N GLY A 34 7.72 6.80 4.22
CA GLY A 34 6.49 6.38 3.54
C GLY A 34 6.42 4.87 3.29
N ILE A 35 7.52 4.27 2.83
CA ILE A 35 7.58 2.82 2.59
C ILE A 35 7.52 2.04 3.92
N ASP A 36 8.18 2.52 4.97
CA ASP A 36 8.14 1.87 6.29
C ASP A 36 6.75 1.96 6.94
N LEU A 37 6.10 3.12 6.85
CA LEU A 37 4.72 3.29 7.31
C LEU A 37 3.78 2.35 6.54
N MET A 38 3.91 2.27 5.22
CA MET A 38 3.13 1.34 4.40
C MET A 38 3.33 -0.12 4.85
N ARG A 39 4.60 -0.53 5.05
CA ARG A 39 4.94 -1.88 5.53
C ARG A 39 4.32 -2.18 6.89
N ILE A 40 4.44 -1.26 7.84
CA ILE A 40 3.90 -1.41 9.19
C ILE A 40 2.37 -1.47 9.15
N SER A 41 1.72 -0.60 8.38
CA SER A 41 0.26 -0.62 8.22
C SER A 41 -0.22 -1.94 7.63
N LEU A 42 0.39 -2.42 6.55
CA LEU A 42 0.08 -3.74 5.97
C LEU A 42 0.26 -4.85 7.00
N GLY A 43 1.41 -4.89 7.67
CA GLY A 43 1.71 -5.92 8.65
C GLY A 43 0.72 -5.92 9.83
N ALA A 44 0.37 -4.75 10.34
CA ALA A 44 -0.64 -4.60 11.40
C ALA A 44 -2.02 -5.08 10.94
N THR A 45 -2.45 -4.70 9.73
CA THR A 45 -3.74 -5.13 9.17
C THR A 45 -3.82 -6.64 9.01
N PHE A 46 -2.80 -7.26 8.41
CA PHE A 46 -2.74 -8.72 8.24
C PHE A 46 -2.68 -9.46 9.58
N LEU A 47 -1.90 -8.97 10.54
CA LEU A 47 -1.81 -9.60 11.86
C LEU A 47 -3.13 -9.49 12.63
N ALA A 48 -3.77 -8.33 12.61
CA ALA A 48 -5.05 -8.12 13.31
C ALA A 48 -6.15 -9.00 12.71
N PHE A 49 -6.31 -9.00 11.38
CA PHE A 49 -7.35 -9.80 10.73
C PHE A 49 -7.05 -11.31 10.72
N GLY A 50 -5.77 -11.69 10.73
CA GLY A 50 -5.35 -13.08 10.89
C GLY A 50 -5.63 -13.60 12.30
N ALA A 51 -5.33 -12.81 13.33
CA ALA A 51 -5.57 -13.19 14.72
C ALA A 51 -7.06 -13.42 15.02
N LEU A 52 -7.95 -12.62 14.43
CA LEU A 52 -9.40 -12.79 14.59
C LEU A 52 -9.91 -14.12 14.03
N LYS A 53 -9.26 -14.70 13.01
CA LYS A 53 -9.69 -15.95 12.37
C LYS A 53 -9.50 -17.20 13.25
N PHE A 54 -8.75 -17.10 14.35
CA PHE A 54 -8.66 -18.18 15.34
C PHE A 54 -9.92 -18.30 16.22
N PHE A 55 -10.78 -17.27 16.24
CA PHE A 55 -11.98 -17.23 17.05
C PHE A 55 -13.22 -17.39 16.16
N PRO A 56 -14.03 -18.45 16.35
CA PRO A 56 -15.23 -18.67 15.55
C PRO A 56 -16.19 -17.48 15.58
N GLY A 57 -16.68 -17.03 14.43
CA GLY A 57 -17.62 -15.91 14.29
C GLY A 57 -17.03 -14.52 14.54
N ALA A 58 -15.73 -14.39 14.87
CA ALA A 58 -15.10 -13.10 15.13
C ALA A 58 -14.58 -12.42 13.85
N SER A 59 -14.34 -13.19 12.78
CA SER A 59 -13.84 -12.64 11.52
C SER A 59 -14.99 -12.24 10.60
N PRO A 60 -15.11 -10.96 10.20
CA PRO A 60 -16.12 -10.53 9.23
C PRO A 60 -16.00 -11.21 7.87
N ALA A 61 -14.81 -11.77 7.57
CA ALA A 61 -14.51 -12.42 6.30
C ALA A 61 -14.74 -13.94 6.34
N GLU A 62 -15.24 -14.51 7.45
CA GLU A 62 -15.45 -15.96 7.57
C GLU A 62 -16.36 -16.52 6.45
N GLY A 63 -17.44 -15.78 6.14
CA GLY A 63 -18.38 -16.11 5.05
C GLY A 63 -17.75 -16.12 3.66
N LEU A 64 -16.60 -15.47 3.48
CA LEU A 64 -15.85 -15.49 2.23
C LEU A 64 -14.73 -16.52 2.25
N VAL A 65 -13.98 -16.59 3.35
CA VAL A 65 -12.75 -17.40 3.46
C VAL A 65 -13.07 -18.88 3.30
N VAL A 66 -14.07 -19.39 4.03
CA VAL A 66 -14.41 -20.81 4.00
C VAL A 66 -14.78 -21.29 2.59
N PRO A 67 -15.82 -20.76 1.92
CA PRO A 67 -16.20 -21.23 0.59
C PRO A 67 -15.10 -21.01 -0.46
N THR A 68 -14.31 -19.95 -0.32
CA THR A 68 -13.20 -19.66 -1.24
C THR A 68 -12.08 -20.68 -1.12
N VAL A 69 -11.61 -20.95 0.11
CA VAL A 69 -10.54 -21.92 0.36
C VAL A 69 -11.03 -23.33 -0.01
N GLU A 70 -12.28 -23.67 0.29
CA GLU A 70 -12.87 -24.94 -0.12
C GLU A 70 -12.83 -25.12 -1.64
N MET A 71 -13.27 -24.12 -2.41
CA MET A 71 -13.18 -24.17 -3.88
C MET A 71 -11.74 -24.26 -4.39
N LEU A 72 -10.83 -23.44 -3.87
CA LEU A 72 -9.44 -23.41 -4.31
C LEU A 72 -8.67 -24.70 -3.97
N THR A 73 -9.09 -25.40 -2.93
CA THR A 73 -8.47 -26.65 -2.47
C THR A 73 -9.23 -27.89 -2.92
N PHE A 74 -10.23 -27.75 -3.80
CA PHE A 74 -11.10 -28.84 -4.26
C PHE A 74 -11.73 -29.63 -3.10
N GLY A 75 -12.10 -28.93 -2.03
CA GLY A 75 -12.73 -29.49 -0.83
C GLY A 75 -11.76 -30.16 0.15
N MET A 76 -10.44 -30.07 -0.05
CA MET A 76 -9.47 -30.66 0.88
C MET A 76 -9.39 -29.92 2.23
N LEU A 77 -9.56 -28.60 2.22
CA LEU A 77 -9.60 -27.77 3.43
C LEU A 77 -10.99 -27.15 3.57
N THR A 78 -11.69 -27.47 4.66
CA THR A 78 -13.07 -27.05 4.90
C THR A 78 -13.24 -26.35 6.25
N GLY A 79 -14.30 -25.54 6.36
CA GLY A 79 -14.74 -24.90 7.60
C GLY A 79 -13.61 -24.36 8.49
N GLY A 80 -13.50 -24.88 9.72
CA GLY A 80 -12.51 -24.42 10.69
C GLY A 80 -11.06 -24.66 10.27
N THR A 81 -10.76 -25.68 9.47
CA THR A 81 -9.39 -25.94 8.99
C THR A 81 -8.97 -24.92 7.94
N ALA A 82 -9.89 -24.58 7.02
CA ALA A 82 -9.68 -23.49 6.06
C ALA A 82 -9.42 -22.15 6.77
N MET A 83 -10.21 -21.85 7.81
CA MET A 83 -10.00 -20.67 8.65
C MET A 83 -8.65 -20.68 9.36
N ALA A 84 -8.28 -21.78 10.02
CA ALA A 84 -7.03 -21.89 10.76
C ALA A 84 -5.79 -21.76 9.87
N VAL A 85 -5.79 -22.40 8.69
CA VAL A 85 -4.68 -22.28 7.73
C VAL A 85 -4.53 -20.83 7.26
N THR A 86 -5.65 -20.18 6.91
CA THR A 86 -5.66 -18.78 6.50
C THR A 86 -5.16 -17.87 7.63
N ALA A 87 -5.60 -18.10 8.87
CA ALA A 87 -5.16 -17.37 10.05
C ALA A 87 -3.64 -17.44 10.26
N VAL A 88 -3.06 -18.64 10.14
CA VAL A 88 -1.61 -18.86 10.27
C VAL A 88 -0.84 -18.11 9.18
N VAL A 89 -1.30 -18.19 7.93
CA VAL A 89 -0.67 -17.49 6.80
C VAL A 89 -0.71 -15.98 7.00
N GLU A 90 -1.87 -15.42 7.37
CA GLU A 90 -2.02 -13.98 7.59
C GLU A 90 -1.19 -13.48 8.78
N CYS A 91 -1.16 -14.23 9.88
CA CYS A 91 -0.30 -13.89 11.03
C CYS A 91 1.19 -13.94 10.66
N PHE A 92 1.62 -14.93 9.89
CA PHE A 92 3.00 -15.02 9.41
C PHE A 92 3.37 -13.81 8.54
N ILE A 93 2.50 -13.43 7.60
CA ILE A 93 2.66 -12.22 6.77
C ILE A 93 2.75 -10.99 7.68
N GLY A 94 1.81 -10.84 8.61
CA GLY A 94 1.75 -9.70 9.52
C GLY A 94 3.02 -9.53 10.35
N ILE A 95 3.50 -10.61 10.97
CA ILE A 95 4.72 -10.61 11.80
C ILE A 95 5.96 -10.29 10.97
N THR A 96 6.11 -10.90 9.79
CA THR A 96 7.29 -10.66 8.93
C THR A 96 7.33 -9.23 8.40
N LEU A 97 6.18 -8.66 8.02
CA LEU A 97 6.07 -7.25 7.63
C LEU A 97 6.36 -6.30 8.79
N LEU A 98 5.75 -6.50 9.98
CA LEU A 98 5.95 -5.64 11.14
C LEU A 98 7.40 -5.64 11.62
N THR A 99 7.98 -6.83 11.80
CA THR A 99 9.35 -6.96 12.31
C THR A 99 10.41 -6.65 11.25
N GLY A 100 10.05 -6.73 9.96
CA GLY A 100 11.00 -6.66 8.86
C GLY A 100 11.92 -7.89 8.75
N ARG A 101 11.74 -8.89 9.63
CA ARG A 101 12.47 -10.16 9.56
C ARG A 101 11.81 -11.06 8.52
N LEU A 102 12.63 -11.74 7.72
CA LEU A 102 12.18 -12.57 6.59
C LEU A 102 11.28 -11.80 5.60
N LEU A 103 11.48 -10.47 5.46
CA LEU A 103 10.59 -9.61 4.69
C LEU A 103 10.34 -10.11 3.26
N ARG A 104 11.38 -10.59 2.57
CA ARG A 104 11.23 -11.14 1.20
C ARG A 104 10.34 -12.38 1.17
N THR A 105 10.51 -13.28 2.15
CA THR A 105 9.66 -14.47 2.29
C THR A 105 8.23 -14.07 2.65
N GLY A 106 8.05 -13.14 3.59
CA GLY A 106 6.74 -12.61 3.95
C GLY A 106 6.00 -11.99 2.77
N LEU A 107 6.70 -11.21 1.94
CA LEU A 107 6.16 -10.63 0.71
C LEU A 107 5.82 -11.68 -0.35
N ALA A 108 6.62 -12.75 -0.49
CA ALA A 108 6.31 -13.85 -1.39
C ALA A 108 5.05 -14.61 -0.96
N VAL A 109 4.91 -14.87 0.35
CA VAL A 109 3.71 -15.49 0.93
C VAL A 109 2.50 -14.56 0.77
N LEU A 110 2.66 -13.26 1.00
CA LEU A 110 1.61 -12.26 0.77
C LEU A 110 1.16 -12.24 -0.69
N ALA A 111 2.08 -12.31 -1.66
CA ALA A 111 1.72 -12.38 -3.08
C ALA A 111 0.83 -13.59 -3.39
N GLY A 112 1.15 -14.76 -2.83
CA GLY A 112 0.30 -15.95 -2.95
C GLY A 112 -1.05 -15.78 -2.25
N ALA A 113 -1.05 -15.24 -1.03
CA ALA A 113 -2.28 -15.00 -0.26
C ALA A 113 -3.22 -14.02 -0.97
N LEU A 114 -2.70 -12.97 -1.61
CA LEU A 114 -3.50 -11.99 -2.36
C LEU A 114 -4.27 -12.62 -3.53
N VAL A 115 -3.75 -13.69 -4.15
CA VAL A 115 -4.49 -14.44 -5.17
C VAL A 115 -5.73 -15.09 -4.55
N GLY A 116 -5.59 -15.72 -3.38
CA GLY A 116 -6.72 -16.31 -2.66
C GLY A 116 -7.71 -15.25 -2.17
N ILE A 117 -7.21 -14.16 -1.57
CA ILE A 117 -8.03 -13.07 -1.02
C ILE A 117 -8.86 -12.37 -2.11
N LEU A 118 -8.33 -12.21 -3.33
CA LEU A 118 -9.02 -11.55 -4.43
C LEU A 118 -9.85 -12.52 -5.29
N SER A 119 -9.64 -13.83 -5.19
CA SER A 119 -10.40 -14.84 -5.94
C SER A 119 -11.94 -14.82 -5.74
N PRO A 120 -12.52 -14.39 -4.60
CA PRO A 120 -13.97 -14.23 -4.46
C PRO A 120 -14.59 -13.32 -5.51
N LEU A 121 -13.84 -12.32 -6.03
CA LEU A 121 -14.31 -11.45 -7.12
C LEU A 121 -14.63 -12.22 -8.41
N VAL A 122 -14.11 -13.44 -8.55
CA VAL A 122 -14.38 -14.31 -9.69
C VAL A 122 -15.24 -15.49 -9.25
N LEU A 123 -14.84 -16.18 -8.18
CA LEU A 123 -15.47 -17.42 -7.72
C LEU A 123 -16.84 -17.20 -7.06
N LEU A 124 -17.01 -16.09 -6.35
CA LEU A 124 -18.19 -15.76 -5.55
C LEU A 124 -18.84 -14.46 -6.02
N PHE A 125 -18.68 -14.12 -7.31
CA PHE A 125 -19.17 -12.84 -7.84
C PHE A 125 -20.69 -12.65 -7.63
N GLY A 126 -21.47 -13.72 -7.77
CA GLY A 126 -22.92 -13.68 -7.52
C GLY A 126 -23.29 -13.31 -6.09
N ASP A 127 -22.49 -13.78 -5.12
CA ASP A 127 -22.71 -13.51 -3.69
C ASP A 127 -22.23 -12.11 -3.30
N LEU A 128 -21.16 -11.62 -3.95
CA LEU A 128 -20.63 -10.28 -3.73
C LEU A 128 -21.48 -9.17 -4.36
N PHE A 129 -22.18 -9.46 -5.46
CA PHE A 129 -22.97 -8.48 -6.20
C PHE A 129 -24.40 -8.95 -6.51
N PRO A 130 -25.21 -9.28 -5.48
CA PRO A 130 -26.60 -9.66 -5.71
C PRO A 130 -27.35 -8.48 -6.35
N GLY A 131 -27.93 -8.72 -7.53
CA GLY A 131 -28.60 -7.67 -8.30
C GLY A 131 -27.66 -6.56 -8.82
N GLY A 132 -26.34 -6.79 -8.85
CA GLY A 132 -25.34 -5.85 -9.35
C GLY A 132 -24.88 -4.78 -8.35
N LEU A 133 -25.35 -4.82 -7.09
CA LEU A 133 -24.94 -3.89 -6.03
C LEU A 133 -23.94 -4.55 -5.06
N PRO A 134 -22.90 -3.85 -4.59
CA PRO A 134 -21.87 -4.43 -3.75
C PRO A 134 -22.36 -4.68 -2.31
N THR A 135 -22.08 -5.88 -1.78
CA THR A 135 -22.24 -6.19 -0.35
C THR A 135 -21.13 -5.59 0.51
N LEU A 136 -21.26 -5.67 1.84
CA LEU A 136 -20.17 -5.32 2.76
C LEU A 136 -18.94 -6.23 2.56
N GLU A 137 -19.19 -7.50 2.24
CA GLU A 137 -18.15 -8.47 1.87
C GLU A 137 -17.43 -8.05 0.58
N ALA A 138 -18.16 -7.56 -0.44
CA ALA A 138 -17.56 -7.05 -1.66
C ALA A 138 -16.64 -5.86 -1.37
N GLN A 139 -17.07 -4.92 -0.53
CA GLN A 139 -16.23 -3.80 -0.09
C GLN A 139 -14.98 -4.27 0.67
N TYR A 140 -15.14 -5.33 1.47
CA TYR A 140 -14.04 -5.94 2.20
C TYR A 140 -12.99 -6.54 1.27
N VAL A 141 -13.39 -7.16 0.16
CA VAL A 141 -12.45 -7.66 -0.86
C VAL A 141 -11.86 -6.52 -1.68
N PHE A 142 -12.64 -5.49 -2.02
CA PHE A 142 -12.13 -4.34 -2.78
C PHE A 142 -11.02 -3.58 -2.06
N LYS A 143 -11.08 -3.45 -0.72
CA LYS A 143 -9.97 -2.80 0.02
C LYS A 143 -8.65 -3.57 -0.13
N ASP A 144 -8.70 -4.87 -0.40
CA ASP A 144 -7.50 -5.69 -0.51
C ASP A 144 -6.75 -5.43 -1.83
N ILE A 145 -7.39 -4.78 -2.82
CA ILE A 145 -6.69 -4.20 -3.99
C ILE A 145 -5.75 -3.08 -3.56
N VAL A 146 -6.16 -2.24 -2.60
CA VAL A 146 -5.30 -1.20 -2.03
C VAL A 146 -4.15 -1.84 -1.24
N LEU A 147 -4.41 -2.91 -0.50
CA LEU A 147 -3.35 -3.66 0.19
C LEU A 147 -2.37 -4.28 -0.81
N ALA A 148 -2.84 -4.82 -1.92
CA ALA A 148 -2.00 -5.36 -2.99
C ALA A 148 -1.09 -4.29 -3.60
N ALA A 149 -1.63 -3.11 -3.89
CA ALA A 149 -0.84 -1.98 -4.38
C ALA A 149 0.21 -1.54 -3.35
N GLY A 150 -0.16 -1.44 -2.07
CA GLY A 150 0.77 -1.15 -0.98
C GLY A 150 1.88 -2.20 -0.85
N ALA A 151 1.53 -3.49 -0.97
CA ALA A 151 2.46 -4.61 -0.93
C ALA A 151 3.49 -4.53 -2.07
N LEU A 152 3.07 -4.14 -3.27
CA LEU A 152 3.97 -3.91 -4.40
C LEU A 152 4.98 -2.79 -4.11
N VAL A 153 4.53 -1.68 -3.50
CA VAL A 153 5.41 -0.58 -3.09
C VAL A 153 6.44 -1.05 -2.06
N VAL A 154 6.01 -1.81 -1.06
CA VAL A 154 6.91 -2.39 -0.04
C VAL A 154 7.89 -3.37 -0.66
N ALA A 155 7.43 -4.20 -1.60
CA ALA A 155 8.29 -5.14 -2.34
C ALA A 155 9.34 -4.42 -3.17
N ALA A 156 8.97 -3.36 -3.90
CA ALA A 156 9.92 -2.53 -4.63
C ALA A 156 10.99 -1.95 -3.68
N GLY A 157 10.58 -1.45 -2.51
CA GLY A 157 11.51 -0.97 -1.47
C GLY A 157 12.47 -2.05 -0.97
N ALA A 158 11.95 -3.26 -0.70
CA ALA A 158 12.72 -4.43 -0.27
C ALA A 158 13.70 -4.96 -1.33
N LEU A 159 13.42 -4.68 -2.62
CA LEU A 159 14.28 -4.98 -3.76
C LEU A 159 15.28 -3.86 -4.08
N GLY A 160 15.26 -2.75 -3.34
CA GLY A 160 16.26 -1.68 -3.46
C GLY A 160 15.74 -0.36 -4.05
N ALA A 161 14.48 -0.27 -4.46
CA ALA A 161 13.90 0.99 -4.93
C ALA A 161 13.85 2.03 -3.81
N ARG A 162 14.01 3.32 -4.16
CA ARG A 162 14.01 4.44 -3.20
C ARG A 162 13.19 5.60 -3.76
N LEU A 163 12.46 6.28 -2.88
CA LEU A 163 11.83 7.55 -3.21
C LEU A 163 12.90 8.64 -3.17
N VAL A 164 13.04 9.38 -4.27
CA VAL A 164 14.03 10.46 -4.40
C VAL A 164 13.31 11.80 -4.28
N PRO A 165 13.57 12.61 -3.23
CA PRO A 165 13.03 13.96 -3.13
C PRO A 165 13.53 14.84 -4.28
N PRO A 166 12.74 15.82 -4.76
CA PRO A 166 13.20 16.82 -5.72
C PRO A 166 14.45 17.55 -5.20
N ALA A 167 15.34 17.92 -6.13
CA ALA A 167 16.48 18.75 -5.79
C ALA A 167 16.01 20.06 -5.14
N ALA A 168 16.70 20.50 -4.09
CA ALA A 168 16.43 21.82 -3.51
C ALA A 168 16.61 22.87 -4.61
N PRO A 169 15.74 23.90 -4.70
CA PRO A 169 15.93 24.99 -5.66
C PRO A 169 17.35 25.53 -5.51
N GLY A 170 18.14 25.45 -6.58
CA GLY A 170 19.53 25.88 -6.58
C GLY A 170 19.60 27.32 -6.08
N ARG A 171 20.56 27.61 -5.20
CA ARG A 171 20.86 29.00 -4.86
C ARG A 171 21.32 29.66 -6.14
N ALA A 172 20.56 30.64 -6.65
CA ALA A 172 20.99 31.44 -7.78
C ALA A 172 22.42 31.94 -7.52
N PRO A 173 23.32 31.90 -8.51
CA PRO A 173 24.64 32.52 -8.37
C PRO A 173 24.44 33.95 -7.88
N GLY A 174 25.05 34.29 -6.74
CA GLY A 174 25.01 35.65 -6.25
C GLY A 174 25.60 36.60 -7.31
N PRO A 175 25.04 37.80 -7.50
CA PRO A 175 25.68 38.80 -8.35
C PRO A 175 26.98 39.26 -7.67
N GLY A 176 28.10 38.62 -7.98
CA GLY A 176 29.36 38.92 -7.29
C GLY A 176 30.60 38.16 -7.74
N GLY A 177 30.58 37.48 -8.89
CA GLY A 177 31.77 36.87 -9.48
C GLY A 177 32.51 37.83 -10.40
N THR A 178 33.09 38.91 -9.88
CA THR A 178 34.14 39.65 -10.59
C THR A 178 35.38 38.76 -10.64
N GLY A 179 35.60 38.07 -11.76
CA GLY A 179 36.84 37.35 -12.03
C GLY A 179 38.00 38.33 -12.28
N PRO A 180 39.24 37.99 -11.89
CA PRO A 180 40.34 38.93 -11.85
C PRO A 180 40.87 39.30 -13.23
N THR A 181 41.22 40.58 -13.38
CA THR A 181 42.14 41.10 -14.40
C THR A 181 43.52 40.47 -14.21
N GLY A 182 44.04 39.82 -15.26
CA GLY A 182 45.39 39.30 -15.35
C GLY A 182 45.66 38.75 -16.74
#